data_AF-A0A7J0H8G7-F1
#
_entry.id   AF-A0A7J0H8G7-F1
#
_cell.length_a   1.000
_cell.length_b   1.000
_cell.length_c   1.000
_cell.angle_alpha   90.00
_cell.angle_beta   90.00
_cell.angle_gamma   90.00
#
_symmetry.space_group_name_H-M   'P 1'
#
loop_
_entity.id
_entity.type
_entity.pdbx_description
1 polymer ?
#
loop_
_entity_poly.entity_id
_entity_poly.type
_entity_poly.pdbx_seq_one_letter_code
_entity_poly.pdbx_strand_id
1 'polypeptide(L)'
;MHVAETGAGPPVLFLHGFPELWYSWHHQMVSLSSRGYRAISPDLRGYDDTNAPPSAASYSALHIVGDLVSLLDALGLDRIFLMGHDWGAFIAWSSACSGPTGLGLWST
;
A
#
# COMPACT_ATOMS: atom_id res chain seq x y z
N MET A 1 -11.51 1.21 -2.95
CA MET A 1 -10.09 1.43 -3.28
C MET A 1 -9.78 0.53 -4.46
N HIS A 2 -9.21 1.10 -5.52
CA HIS A 2 -8.68 0.32 -6.64
C HIS A 2 -7.34 -0.32 -6.23
N VAL A 3 -7.13 -1.57 -6.65
CA VAL A 3 -5.96 -2.38 -6.28
C VAL A 3 -5.56 -3.24 -7.47
N ALA A 4 -4.31 -3.15 -7.88
CA ALA A 4 -3.68 -4.09 -8.78
C ALA A 4 -2.99 -5.20 -7.97
N GLU A 5 -3.16 -6.45 -8.42
CA GLU A 5 -2.61 -7.62 -7.75
C GLU A 5 -2.05 -8.64 -8.75
N THR A 6 -0.92 -9.26 -8.42
CA THR A 6 -0.37 -10.38 -9.19
C THR A 6 0.46 -11.34 -8.33
N GLY A 7 0.52 -12.61 -8.74
CA GLY A 7 1.26 -13.66 -8.04
C GLY A 7 0.53 -14.26 -6.84
N ALA A 8 1.22 -15.18 -6.17
CA ALA A 8 0.75 -15.86 -4.97
C ALA A 8 1.95 -16.13 -4.06
N GLY A 9 1.71 -16.19 -2.74
CA GLY A 9 2.78 -16.36 -1.74
C GLY A 9 2.81 -15.21 -0.73
N PRO A 10 3.97 -14.93 -0.11
CA PRO A 10 4.08 -13.86 0.88
C PRO A 10 3.69 -12.49 0.29
N PRO A 11 2.79 -11.75 0.95
CA PRO A 11 2.26 -10.48 0.43
C PRO A 11 3.25 -9.31 0.56
N VAL A 12 3.40 -8.55 -0.52
CA VAL A 12 4.17 -7.31 -0.60
C VAL A 12 3.23 -6.18 -1.02
N LEU A 13 3.03 -5.19 -0.16
CA LEU A 13 2.20 -4.02 -0.40
C LEU A 13 3.07 -2.85 -0.86
N PHE A 14 2.75 -2.26 -2.00
CA PHE A 14 3.49 -1.14 -2.60
C PHE A 14 2.69 0.15 -2.56
N LEU A 15 3.23 1.20 -1.91
CA LEU A 15 2.63 2.52 -1.81
C LEU A 15 3.36 3.51 -2.71
N HIS A 16 2.64 4.10 -3.67
CA HIS A 16 3.17 5.09 -4.61
C HIS A 16 3.31 6.49 -3.98
N GLY A 17 4.04 7.37 -4.67
CA GLY A 17 4.25 8.78 -4.29
C GLY A 17 3.23 9.75 -4.90
N PHE A 18 3.56 11.04 -4.86
CA PHE A 18 2.83 12.12 -5.52
C PHE A 18 3.65 12.70 -6.70
N PRO A 19 3.05 12.98 -7.86
CA PRO A 19 1.75 12.50 -8.37
C PRO A 19 1.96 11.20 -9.17
N GLU A 20 1.67 10.06 -8.55
CA GLU A 20 1.88 8.73 -9.13
C GLU A 20 0.62 7.85 -8.99
N LEU A 21 0.67 6.62 -9.52
CA LEU A 21 -0.38 5.60 -9.42
C LEU A 21 0.23 4.26 -8.98
N TRP A 22 -0.62 3.25 -8.72
CA TRP A 22 -0.19 1.86 -8.56
C TRP A 22 0.77 1.40 -9.66
N TYR A 23 0.55 1.91 -10.89
CA TYR A 23 1.29 1.53 -12.09
C TYR A 23 2.79 1.87 -12.00
N SER A 24 3.20 2.82 -11.15
CA SER A 24 4.62 3.08 -10.90
C SER A 24 5.38 1.84 -10.43
N TRP A 25 4.69 0.88 -9.81
CA TRP A 25 5.28 -0.36 -9.29
C TRP A 25 5.22 -1.55 -10.25
N HIS A 26 4.65 -1.40 -11.46
CA HIS A 26 4.36 -2.55 -12.33
C HIS A 26 5.57 -3.45 -12.62
N HIS A 27 6.76 -2.87 -12.80
CA HIS A 27 8.00 -3.64 -12.98
C HIS A 27 8.38 -4.45 -11.74
N GLN A 28 8.29 -3.85 -10.56
CA GLN A 28 8.60 -4.51 -9.28
C GLN A 28 7.57 -5.58 -8.95
N MET A 29 6.29 -5.33 -9.23
CA MET A 29 5.22 -6.31 -9.05
C MET A 29 5.48 -7.56 -9.88
N VAL A 30 5.74 -7.41 -11.20
CA VAL A 30 6.05 -8.54 -12.08
C VAL A 30 7.32 -9.29 -11.63
N SER A 31 8.36 -8.55 -11.25
CA SER A 31 9.62 -9.14 -10.78
C SER A 31 9.42 -9.98 -9.52
N LEU A 32 8.73 -9.45 -8.50
CA LEU A 32 8.50 -10.19 -7.25
C LEU A 32 7.50 -11.33 -7.43
N SER A 33 6.44 -11.15 -8.23
CA SER A 33 5.49 -12.24 -8.47
C SER A 33 6.14 -13.42 -9.18
N SER A 34 7.09 -13.17 -10.10
CA SER A 34 7.87 -14.23 -10.74
C SER A 34 8.74 -15.05 -9.77
N ARG A 35 8.99 -14.51 -8.57
CA ARG A 35 9.80 -15.10 -7.50
C ARG A 35 8.94 -15.70 -6.37
N GLY A 36 7.63 -15.82 -6.57
CA GLY A 36 6.72 -16.46 -5.62
C GLY A 36 6.22 -15.54 -4.50
N TYR A 37 6.20 -14.22 -4.73
CA TYR A 37 5.53 -13.27 -3.85
C TYR A 37 4.16 -12.87 -4.40
N ARG A 38 3.24 -12.47 -3.52
CA ARG A 38 1.97 -11.85 -3.88
C ARG A 38 2.16 -10.34 -3.88
N ALA A 39 2.22 -9.72 -5.04
CA ALA A 39 2.44 -8.28 -5.19
C ALA A 39 1.10 -7.54 -5.24
N ILE A 40 0.92 -6.54 -4.38
CA ILE A 40 -0.33 -5.78 -4.21
C ILE A 40 0.02 -4.29 -4.27
N SER A 41 -0.60 -3.53 -5.17
CA SER A 41 -0.41 -2.08 -5.25
C SER A 41 -1.76 -1.37 -5.38
N PRO A 42 -2.22 -0.66 -4.33
CA PRO A 42 -3.41 0.18 -4.40
C PRO A 42 -3.11 1.54 -5.03
N ASP A 43 -4.13 2.15 -5.62
CA ASP A 43 -4.15 3.62 -5.74
C ASP A 43 -4.57 4.21 -4.39
N LEU A 44 -3.73 5.09 -3.86
CA LEU A 44 -4.00 5.77 -2.61
C LEU A 44 -5.24 6.66 -2.72
N ARG A 45 -5.82 6.99 -1.58
CA ARG A 45 -6.94 7.94 -1.50
C ARG A 45 -6.66 9.20 -2.32
N GLY A 46 -7.58 9.56 -3.21
CA GLY A 46 -7.44 10.73 -4.09
C GLY A 46 -6.86 10.45 -5.47
N TYR A 47 -6.53 9.19 -5.79
CA TYR A 47 -5.91 8.81 -7.06
C TYR A 47 -6.77 7.82 -7.84
N ASP A 48 -6.82 8.05 -9.16
CA ASP A 48 -7.47 7.21 -10.18
C ASP A 48 -8.87 6.70 -9.76
N ASP A 49 -9.09 5.38 -9.79
CA ASP A 49 -10.36 4.73 -9.45
C ASP A 49 -10.56 4.57 -7.91
N THR A 50 -9.66 5.09 -7.08
CA THR A 50 -9.88 5.21 -5.63
C THR A 50 -10.60 6.51 -5.29
N ASN A 51 -11.65 6.41 -4.46
CA ASN A 51 -12.45 7.55 -4.01
C ASN A 51 -11.58 8.72 -3.54
N ALA A 52 -11.96 9.93 -3.95
CA ALA A 52 -11.31 11.19 -3.67
C ALA A 52 -12.26 12.12 -2.90
N PRO A 53 -12.33 12.03 -1.55
CA PRO A 53 -13.16 12.91 -0.75
C PRO A 53 -12.84 14.39 -1.03
N PRO A 54 -13.84 15.29 -1.10
CA PRO A 54 -13.61 16.68 -1.50
C PRO A 54 -12.89 17.52 -0.43
N SER A 55 -12.88 17.07 0.83
CA SER A 55 -12.28 17.80 1.95
C SER A 55 -10.80 17.48 2.07
N ALA A 56 -9.95 18.51 2.06
CA ALA A 56 -8.51 18.36 2.32
C ALA A 56 -8.22 17.73 3.70
N ALA A 57 -9.10 17.92 4.67
CA ALA A 57 -8.98 17.31 6.00
C ALA A 57 -9.09 15.77 5.97
N SER A 58 -9.63 15.19 4.88
CA SER A 58 -9.78 13.76 4.69
C SER A 58 -8.52 13.05 4.16
N TYR A 59 -7.37 13.74 4.09
CA TYR A 59 -6.11 13.23 3.53
C TYR A 59 -4.96 13.25 4.54
N SER A 60 -5.25 13.25 5.85
CA SER A 60 -4.18 13.08 6.83
C SER A 60 -3.56 11.69 6.71
N ALA A 61 -2.30 11.54 7.14
CA ALA A 61 -1.60 10.25 7.12
C ALA A 61 -2.43 9.13 7.76
N LEU A 62 -3.11 9.43 8.88
CA LEU A 62 -3.95 8.45 9.58
C LEU A 62 -5.18 8.01 8.79
N HIS A 63 -5.76 8.86 7.94
CA HIS A 63 -6.85 8.43 7.06
C HIS A 63 -6.34 7.41 6.04
N ILE A 64 -5.18 7.69 5.43
CA ILE A 64 -4.59 6.79 4.44
C ILE A 64 -4.16 5.48 5.12
N VAL A 65 -3.54 5.54 6.30
CA VAL A 65 -3.23 4.34 7.10
C VAL A 65 -4.50 3.54 7.42
N GLY A 66 -5.60 4.20 7.78
CA GLY A 66 -6.89 3.54 8.00
C GLY A 66 -7.45 2.84 6.76
N ASP A 67 -7.27 3.44 5.57
CA ASP A 67 -7.63 2.79 4.31
C ASP A 67 -6.76 1.55 4.05
N LEU A 68 -5.46 1.60 4.37
CA LEU A 68 -4.55 0.45 4.25
C LEU A 68 -4.92 -0.68 5.21
N VAL A 69 -5.24 -0.36 6.46
CA VAL A 69 -5.73 -1.37 7.43
C VAL A 69 -7.01 -2.03 6.92
N SER A 70 -7.96 -1.23 6.44
CA SER A 70 -9.22 -1.74 5.87
C SER A 70 -8.99 -2.63 4.64
N LEU A 71 -7.99 -2.29 3.81
CA LEU A 71 -7.57 -3.12 2.67
C LEU A 71 -7.01 -4.46 3.15
N LEU A 72 -6.11 -4.46 4.14
CA LEU A 72 -5.51 -5.68 4.67
C LEU A 72 -6.56 -6.60 5.31
N ASP A 73 -7.50 -6.03 6.06
CA ASP A 73 -8.64 -6.77 6.63
C ASP A 73 -9.50 -7.42 5.53
N ALA A 74 -9.82 -6.67 4.47
CA ALA A 74 -10.59 -7.18 3.34
C ALA A 74 -9.86 -8.30 2.57
N LEU A 75 -8.52 -8.29 2.56
CA LEU A 75 -7.70 -9.32 1.94
C LEU A 75 -7.37 -10.49 2.88
N GLY A 76 -7.77 -10.42 4.16
CA GLY A 76 -7.46 -11.42 5.19
C GLY A 76 -5.97 -11.53 5.48
N LEU A 77 -5.24 -10.41 5.45
CA LEU A 77 -3.78 -10.37 5.58
C LEU A 77 -3.35 -9.76 6.93
N ASP A 78 -2.91 -10.62 7.85
CA ASP A 78 -2.40 -10.17 9.15
C ASP A 78 -0.99 -9.57 9.08
N ARG A 79 -0.19 -10.00 8.10
CA ARG A 79 1.22 -9.62 7.95
C ARG A 79 1.60 -9.43 6.49
N ILE A 80 2.29 -8.34 6.20
CA ILE A 80 2.78 -8.00 4.86
C ILE A 80 4.18 -7.40 4.93
N PHE A 81 4.90 -7.46 3.81
CA PHE A 81 6.07 -6.61 3.55
C PHE A 81 5.59 -5.29 2.97
N LEU A 82 5.97 -4.15 3.55
CA LEU A 82 5.52 -2.83 3.10
C LEU A 82 6.64 -2.09 2.38
N MET A 83 6.41 -1.68 1.15
CA MET A 83 7.30 -0.82 0.37
C MET A 83 6.62 0.50 0.06
N GLY A 84 7.33 1.61 0.25
CA GLY A 84 6.83 2.95 -0.04
C GLY A 84 7.90 3.81 -0.69
N HIS A 85 7.47 4.68 -1.60
CA HIS A 85 8.29 5.70 -2.25
C HIS A 85 7.66 7.09 -2.03
N ASP A 86 8.47 8.13 -1.82
CA ASP A 86 7.99 9.52 -1.66
C ASP A 86 6.90 9.64 -0.55
N TRP A 87 5.70 10.12 -0.86
CA TRP A 87 4.57 10.15 0.06
C TRP A 87 4.19 8.76 0.54
N GLY A 88 4.29 7.74 -0.32
CA GLY A 88 4.12 6.35 0.06
C GLY A 88 5.12 5.89 1.12
N ALA A 89 6.36 6.41 1.13
CA ALA A 89 7.33 6.13 2.19
C ALA A 89 6.94 6.82 3.51
N PHE A 90 6.45 8.06 3.46
CA PHE A 90 5.93 8.76 4.62
C PHE A 90 4.71 8.05 5.25
N ILE A 91 3.80 7.53 4.42
CA ILE A 91 2.68 6.72 4.89
C ILE A 91 3.15 5.39 5.48
N ALA A 92 4.07 4.69 4.83
CA ALA A 92 4.64 3.45 5.34
C ALA A 92 5.29 3.63 6.73
N TRP A 93 6.04 4.72 6.90
CA TRP A 93 6.59 5.10 8.21
C TRP A 93 5.51 5.40 9.24
N SER A 94 4.46 6.14 8.85
CA SER A 94 3.34 6.46 9.73
C SER A 94 2.58 5.21 10.19
N SER A 95 2.41 4.21 9.31
CA SER A 95 1.86 2.89 9.64
C SER A 95 2.71 2.16 10.68
N ALA A 96 4.04 2.23 10.56
CA ALA A 96 4.97 1.58 11.48
C ALA A 96 4.92 2.18 12.90
N CYS A 97 4.79 3.51 13.01
CA CYS A 97 4.90 4.22 14.28
C CYS A 97 3.60 4.23 15.12
N SER A 98 2.45 3.88 14.55
CA SER A 98 1.14 4.13 15.17
C SER A 98 0.55 2.98 16.02
N GLY A 99 1.28 1.86 16.26
CA GLY A 99 0.89 0.80 17.24
C GLY A 99 0.88 -0.65 16.70
N PRO A 100 0.79 -1.69 17.57
CA PRO A 100 1.32 -3.03 17.31
C PRO A 100 0.38 -3.87 16.44
N THR A 101 0.65 -3.98 15.13
CA THR A 101 -0.08 -4.92 14.27
C THR A 101 0.84 -5.39 13.15
N GLY A 102 1.31 -6.64 13.25
CA GLY A 102 1.59 -7.60 12.16
C GLY A 102 2.43 -7.23 10.93
N LEU A 103 2.68 -5.96 10.66
CA LEU A 103 3.43 -5.42 9.55
C LEU A 103 4.91 -5.69 9.82
N GLY A 104 5.36 -6.88 9.42
CA GLY A 104 6.77 -7.20 9.31
C GLY A 104 7.41 -6.31 8.24
N LEU A 105 7.77 -5.09 8.65
CA LEU A 105 8.48 -4.13 7.83
C LEU A 105 9.93 -4.62 7.66
N TRP A 106 10.25 -5.10 6.46
CA TRP A 106 11.63 -5.26 6.05
C TRP A 106 11.94 -4.15 5.04
N SER A 107 12.60 -3.09 5.52
CA SER A 107 13.28 -2.14 4.64
C SER A 107 14.63 -2.75 4.25
N THR A 108 14.87 -2.96 2.96
CA THR A 108 16.23 -3.15 2.41
C THR A 108 16.82 -1.82 2.02
#